data_AF-A0A4R4CY25-F1
#
_entry.id   AF-A0A4R4CY25-F1
#
_cell.length_a   1.000
_cell.length_b   1.000
_cell.length_c   1.000
_cell.angle_alpha   90.00
_cell.angle_beta   90.00
_cell.angle_gamma   90.00
#
_symmetry.space_group_name_H-M   'P 1'
#
loop_
_entity.id
_entity.type
_entity.pdbx_description
1 polymer ?
#
loop_
_entity_poly.entity_id
_entity_poly.type
_entity_poly.pdbx_seq_one_letter_code
_entity_poly.pdbx_strand_id
1 'polypeptide(L)'
;MGNRRGFIFIGDILEVNIDSEFEIIPGHLLKKANSNQIETIKMSIPETDNTFGFTKRYELDKKEESNGSGSYIGLEESDWKYWIIEYDGNQVDDNIDLSLLLSKADIHVLFQIIPSGGRMYSIQGLHNYLSDNTMLLHKKIITKENLIEVRELTYLIENFIEIRKDIYSYIYKSLADFRSLKQIPRKSSFMIVAIFSILETLLVHNPQKGDSSITHQLKTKLNLLNNRFDEKIDFRLFFGGPDSNTFELIIEKLYSYRSDIAHGDFSNFNKELSAIVGKERAIDFLYFLLKKVIIHALKEPQLISDLKIC
;
A
#
# COMPACT_ATOMS: atom_id res chain seq x y z
N MET A 1 21.13 4.58 32.12
CA MET A 1 19.96 3.98 31.44
C MET A 1 20.30 3.92 29.97
N GLY A 2 20.44 2.72 29.39
CA GLY A 2 20.76 2.61 27.96
C GLY A 2 19.67 3.28 27.12
N ASN A 3 20.07 4.00 26.06
CA ASN A 3 19.13 4.57 25.09
C ASN A 3 18.28 3.41 24.53
N ARG A 4 17.05 3.26 25.02
CA ARG A 4 16.09 2.35 24.39
C ARG A 4 15.74 2.93 23.03
N ARG A 5 15.98 2.18 21.97
CA ARG A 5 15.60 2.55 20.60
C ARG A 5 14.17 2.12 20.33
N GLY A 6 13.49 2.90 19.50
CA GLY A 6 12.19 2.53 18.96
C GLY A 6 12.38 1.67 17.72
N PHE A 7 11.33 0.98 17.31
CA PHE A 7 11.34 0.31 16.01
C PHE A 7 9.96 0.19 15.39
N ILE A 8 9.93 0.15 14.06
CA ILE A 8 8.75 -0.13 13.24
C ILE A 8 8.83 -1.58 12.80
N PHE A 9 7.77 -2.36 13.05
CA PHE A 9 7.71 -3.76 12.61
C PHE A 9 7.05 -3.89 11.24
N ILE A 10 7.76 -4.56 10.33
CA ILE A 10 7.29 -4.85 8.98
C ILE A 10 6.51 -6.15 8.98
N GLY A 11 5.27 -6.11 8.49
CA GLY A 11 4.40 -7.27 8.40
C GLY A 11 4.75 -8.21 7.25
N ASP A 12 5.29 -7.67 6.17
CA ASP A 12 5.63 -8.46 5.00
C ASP A 12 6.84 -9.36 5.23
N ILE A 13 6.86 -10.52 4.58
CA ILE A 13 8.04 -11.39 4.54
C ILE A 13 8.99 -10.83 3.50
N LEU A 14 10.11 -10.29 3.95
CA LEU A 14 11.09 -9.68 3.08
C LEU A 14 12.26 -10.62 2.80
N GLU A 15 12.65 -10.68 1.53
CA GLU A 15 13.93 -11.20 1.08
C GLU A 15 14.78 -10.01 0.66
N VAL A 16 15.69 -9.60 1.56
CA VAL A 16 16.40 -8.32 1.44
C VAL A 16 17.79 -8.56 0.88
N ASN A 17 18.05 -7.97 -0.28
CA ASN A 17 19.31 -8.10 -1.02
C ASN A 17 20.21 -6.87 -0.78
N ILE A 18 20.59 -6.64 0.48
CA ILE A 18 21.48 -5.56 0.89
C ILE A 18 22.51 -6.07 1.92
N ASP A 19 23.60 -5.33 2.09
CA ASP A 19 24.58 -5.57 3.16
C ASP A 19 23.91 -5.35 4.51
N SER A 20 23.60 -6.41 5.27
CA SER A 20 23.05 -6.50 6.65
C SER A 20 22.09 -5.42 7.20
N GLU A 21 22.40 -4.13 7.08
CA GLU A 21 21.63 -2.98 7.51
C GLU A 21 21.64 -1.86 6.46
N PHE A 22 20.57 -1.07 6.37
CA PHE A 22 20.51 0.10 5.47
C PHE A 22 19.77 1.27 6.10
N GLU A 23 20.41 2.44 6.10
CA GLU A 23 19.79 3.68 6.58
C GLU A 23 18.85 4.25 5.51
N ILE A 24 17.53 4.16 5.74
CA ILE A 24 16.50 4.65 4.80
C ILE A 24 16.50 6.17 4.80
N ILE A 25 16.35 6.79 5.96
CA ILE A 25 16.49 8.24 6.19
C ILE A 25 17.38 8.42 7.44
N PRO A 26 17.92 9.62 7.70
CA PRO A 26 18.77 9.84 8.87
C PRO A 26 18.16 9.27 10.16
N GLY A 27 18.91 8.40 10.82
CA GLY A 27 18.50 7.77 12.08
C GLY A 27 17.46 6.65 11.96
N HIS A 28 17.11 6.18 10.75
CA HIS A 28 16.17 5.08 10.51
C HIS A 28 16.83 3.92 9.74
N LEU A 29 17.13 2.84 10.45
CA LEU A 29 17.91 1.70 9.96
C LEU A 29 17.02 0.48 9.72
N LEU A 30 16.90 0.04 8.46
CA LEU A 30 16.33 -1.27 8.14
C LEU A 30 17.34 -2.36 8.51
N LYS A 31 16.93 -3.31 9.35
CA LYS A 31 17.75 -4.44 9.78
C LYS A 31 16.92 -5.62 10.28
N LYS A 32 17.55 -6.78 10.45
CA LYS A 32 16.95 -7.90 11.19
C LYS A 32 16.76 -7.53 12.66
N ALA A 33 15.63 -7.94 13.23
CA ALA A 33 15.36 -7.81 14.66
C ALA A 33 16.28 -8.73 15.49
N ASN A 34 16.77 -8.24 16.63
CA ASN A 34 17.45 -9.07 17.62
C ASN A 34 16.45 -9.85 18.50
N SER A 35 16.93 -10.78 19.33
CA SER A 35 16.08 -11.65 20.15
C SER A 35 15.12 -10.88 21.08
N ASN A 36 15.55 -9.77 21.69
CA ASN A 36 14.68 -8.93 22.53
C ASN A 36 13.58 -8.23 21.71
N GLN A 37 13.91 -7.75 20.51
CA GLN A 37 12.95 -7.15 19.59
C GLN A 37 11.95 -8.19 19.08
N ILE A 38 12.40 -9.42 18.79
CA ILE A 38 11.54 -10.53 18.37
C ILE A 38 10.56 -10.91 19.48
N GLU A 39 11.02 -11.02 20.72
CA GLU A 39 10.14 -11.29 21.87
C GLU A 39 9.09 -10.18 22.02
N THR A 40 9.51 -8.92 21.90
CA THR A 40 8.61 -7.76 21.93
C THR A 40 7.59 -7.83 20.79
N ILE A 41 7.99 -8.22 19.58
CA ILE A 41 7.10 -8.39 18.43
C ILE A 41 6.07 -9.48 18.70
N LYS A 42 6.51 -10.65 19.20
CA LYS A 42 5.63 -11.78 19.52
C LYS A 42 4.58 -11.41 20.57
N MET A 43 4.99 -10.72 21.63
CA MET A 43 4.06 -10.17 22.65
C MET A 43 3.16 -9.06 22.12
N SER A 44 3.49 -8.49 20.96
CA SER A 44 2.77 -7.36 20.37
C SER A 44 1.69 -7.72 19.38
N ILE A 45 1.72 -8.94 18.86
CA ILE A 45 0.69 -9.44 17.98
C ILE A 45 -0.45 -9.95 18.89
N PRO A 46 -1.68 -9.44 18.74
CA PRO A 46 -2.78 -9.80 19.61
C PRO A 46 -3.07 -11.29 19.55
N GLU A 47 -3.33 -11.90 20.70
CA GLU A 47 -3.80 -13.28 20.80
C GLU A 47 -5.14 -13.41 20.08
N THR A 48 -5.09 -13.87 18.84
CA THR A 48 -6.21 -14.28 18.02
C THR A 48 -6.13 -15.79 17.80
N ASP A 49 -7.21 -16.44 17.38
CA ASP A 49 -7.22 -17.89 17.11
C ASP A 49 -6.15 -18.33 16.07
N ASN A 50 -5.55 -17.37 15.34
CA ASN A 50 -4.52 -17.59 14.34
C ASN A 50 -3.14 -16.99 14.66
N THR A 51 -2.89 -16.47 15.88
CA THR A 51 -1.59 -15.84 16.23
C THR A 51 -0.41 -16.79 16.07
N PHE A 52 -0.62 -18.06 16.43
CA PHE A 52 0.41 -19.09 16.35
C PHE A 52 0.78 -19.42 14.89
N GLY A 53 -0.17 -19.28 13.96
CA GLY A 53 0.12 -19.37 12.52
C GLY A 53 0.87 -18.15 12.00
N PHE A 54 0.57 -16.97 12.54
CA PHE A 54 1.16 -15.73 12.06
C PHE A 54 2.64 -15.60 12.37
N THR A 55 3.09 -15.78 13.61
CA THR A 55 4.53 -15.65 13.95
C THR A 55 5.37 -16.70 13.23
N LYS A 56 4.84 -17.91 13.07
CA LYS A 56 5.50 -19.00 12.33
C LYS A 56 5.84 -18.64 10.90
N ARG A 57 5.13 -17.71 10.25
CA ARG A 57 5.45 -17.32 8.88
C ARG A 57 6.86 -16.71 8.74
N TYR A 58 7.40 -16.11 9.81
CA TYR A 58 8.74 -15.54 9.86
C TYR A 58 9.82 -16.57 10.23
N GLU A 59 9.40 -17.71 10.78
CA GLU A 59 10.25 -18.76 11.34
C GLU A 59 10.27 -20.03 10.48
N LEU A 60 9.54 -20.03 9.37
CA LEU A 60 9.41 -21.16 8.46
C LEU A 60 9.93 -20.79 7.06
N ASP A 61 10.36 -21.81 6.33
CA ASP A 61 10.50 -21.74 4.87
C ASP A 61 9.73 -22.85 4.16
N LYS A 62 9.35 -22.58 2.92
CA LYS A 62 8.70 -23.56 2.07
C LYS A 62 9.77 -24.47 1.45
N LYS A 63 9.65 -25.77 1.68
CA LYS A 63 10.43 -26.80 0.99
C LYS A 63 9.61 -27.29 -0.19
N GLU A 64 10.09 -27.07 -1.40
CA GLU A 64 9.48 -27.66 -2.59
C GLU A 64 9.85 -29.14 -2.66
N GLU A 65 8.84 -30.01 -2.70
CA GLU A 65 9.04 -31.44 -2.94
C GLU A 65 8.85 -31.75 -4.42
N SER A 66 9.57 -32.76 -4.91
CA SER A 66 9.64 -33.15 -6.33
C SER A 66 8.30 -33.62 -6.92
N ASN A 67 7.28 -33.84 -6.10
CA ASN A 67 5.91 -34.22 -6.48
C ASN A 67 4.94 -33.02 -6.52
N GLY A 68 5.41 -31.79 -6.27
CA GLY A 68 4.57 -30.59 -6.23
C GLY A 68 3.83 -30.36 -4.91
N SER A 69 3.99 -31.23 -3.89
CA SER A 69 3.61 -30.88 -2.52
C SER A 69 4.65 -29.96 -1.88
N GLY A 70 4.21 -29.04 -1.03
CA GLY A 70 5.11 -28.19 -0.25
C GLY A 70 5.02 -28.58 1.22
N SER A 71 6.15 -28.92 1.83
CA SER A 71 6.27 -29.01 3.29
C SER A 71 6.91 -27.73 3.83
N TYR A 72 6.72 -27.47 5.12
CA TYR A 72 7.34 -26.33 5.81
C TYR A 72 8.48 -26.83 6.69
N ILE A 73 9.63 -26.17 6.62
CA ILE A 73 10.78 -26.44 7.50
C ILE A 73 10.97 -25.27 8.47
N GLY A 74 11.32 -25.60 9.72
CA GLY A 74 11.76 -24.62 10.71
C GLY A 74 13.08 -23.99 10.31
N LEU A 75 13.18 -22.68 10.49
CA LEU A 75 14.41 -21.92 10.36
C LEU A 75 15.10 -21.80 11.73
N GLU A 76 16.42 -21.79 11.71
CA GLU A 76 17.22 -21.38 12.86
C GLU A 76 16.98 -19.89 13.16
N GLU A 77 17.17 -19.48 14.42
CA GLU A 77 16.87 -18.10 14.87
C GLU A 77 17.64 -17.04 14.07
N SER A 78 18.87 -17.34 13.65
CA SER A 78 19.69 -16.47 12.79
C SER A 78 19.05 -16.23 11.41
N ASP A 79 18.24 -17.17 10.94
CA ASP A 79 17.61 -17.16 9.63
C ASP A 79 16.16 -16.66 9.66
N TRP A 80 15.61 -16.40 10.85
CA TRP A 80 14.28 -15.80 10.97
C TRP A 80 14.18 -14.48 10.20
N LYS A 81 12.98 -14.23 9.69
CA LYS A 81 12.68 -13.17 8.70
C LYS A 81 12.02 -11.95 9.35
N TYR A 82 12.30 -11.69 10.63
CA TYR A 82 11.81 -10.50 11.34
C TYR A 82 12.62 -9.28 10.93
N TRP A 83 12.03 -8.43 10.10
CA TRP A 83 12.62 -7.15 9.68
C TRP A 83 11.96 -5.98 10.40
N ILE A 84 12.79 -5.03 10.80
CA ILE A 84 12.38 -3.81 11.48
C ILE A 84 13.07 -2.60 10.89
N ILE A 85 12.49 -1.42 11.09
CA ILE A 85 13.19 -0.14 10.96
C ILE A 85 13.44 0.39 12.37
N GLU A 86 14.68 0.29 12.83
CA GLU A 86 15.12 0.80 14.13
C GLU A 86 15.38 2.31 14.01
N TYR A 87 14.97 3.06 15.02
CA TYR A 87 15.18 4.52 15.05
C TYR A 87 15.52 5.04 16.44
N ASP A 88 16.26 6.16 16.46
CA ASP A 88 16.60 6.92 17.66
C ASP A 88 15.59 8.06 17.87
N GLY A 89 15.08 8.21 19.09
CA GLY A 89 14.24 9.36 19.49
C GLY A 89 12.78 9.03 19.82
N ASN A 90 12.10 10.01 20.41
CA ASN A 90 10.73 9.86 20.92
C ASN A 90 9.64 10.17 19.89
N GLN A 91 10.00 10.66 18.70
CA GLN A 91 9.04 11.00 17.68
C GLN A 91 8.93 9.90 16.64
N VAL A 92 7.68 9.49 16.40
CA VAL A 92 7.30 8.61 15.33
C VAL A 92 7.33 9.40 14.02
N ASP A 93 8.12 8.96 13.06
CA ASP A 93 8.00 9.44 11.70
C ASP A 93 6.84 8.71 11.00
N ASP A 94 5.67 9.33 10.97
CA ASP A 94 4.50 8.80 10.28
C ASP A 94 4.67 8.82 8.74
N ASN A 95 5.60 9.61 8.21
CA ASN A 95 5.81 9.73 6.77
C ASN A 95 6.52 8.49 6.23
N ILE A 96 7.42 7.86 7.00
CA ILE A 96 8.08 6.63 6.56
C ILE A 96 7.09 5.46 6.38
N ASP A 97 6.07 5.32 7.24
CA ASP A 97 4.98 4.33 7.09
C ASP A 97 4.26 4.55 5.75
N LEU A 98 3.91 5.80 5.46
CA LEU A 98 3.24 6.16 4.22
C LEU A 98 4.12 5.95 2.98
N SER A 99 5.42 6.27 3.05
CA SER A 99 6.38 6.05 1.97
C SER A 99 6.59 4.58 1.65
N LEU A 100 6.68 3.73 2.69
CA LEU A 100 6.78 2.28 2.54
C LEU A 100 5.57 1.73 1.77
N LEU A 101 4.38 2.18 2.13
CA LEU A 101 3.14 1.79 1.47
C LEU A 101 3.02 2.35 0.04
N LEU A 102 3.47 3.59 -0.21
CA LEU A 102 3.42 4.23 -1.54
C LEU A 102 4.48 3.68 -2.51
N SER A 103 5.62 3.18 -2.00
CA SER A 103 6.71 2.63 -2.81
C SER A 103 6.27 1.48 -3.73
N LYS A 104 7.04 1.17 -4.77
CA LYS A 104 6.77 0.00 -5.63
C LYS A 104 6.81 -1.32 -4.85
N ALA A 105 7.60 -1.38 -3.79
CA ALA A 105 7.70 -2.56 -2.92
C ALA A 105 6.46 -2.76 -2.03
N ASP A 106 5.63 -1.72 -1.85
CA ASP A 106 4.34 -1.80 -1.14
C ASP A 106 4.47 -2.40 0.27
N ILE A 107 5.44 -1.93 1.06
CA ILE A 107 5.82 -2.57 2.33
C ILE A 107 4.83 -2.18 3.43
N HIS A 108 4.25 -3.18 4.09
CA HIS A 108 3.25 -2.99 5.13
C HIS A 108 3.87 -2.90 6.52
N VAL A 109 3.57 -1.81 7.22
CA VAL A 109 3.87 -1.65 8.65
C VAL A 109 2.69 -2.15 9.49
N LEU A 110 2.97 -2.96 10.51
CA LEU A 110 1.94 -3.47 11.42
C LEU A 110 1.77 -2.62 12.65
N PHE A 111 2.88 -2.33 13.31
CA PHE A 111 2.92 -1.53 14.51
C PHE A 111 4.30 -0.96 14.72
N GLN A 112 4.36 0.00 15.63
CA GLN A 112 5.57 0.64 16.06
C GLN A 112 5.70 0.56 17.57
N ILE A 113 6.92 0.36 18.03
CA ILE A 113 7.32 0.39 19.43
C ILE A 113 8.10 1.68 19.66
N ILE A 114 7.66 2.48 20.63
CA ILE A 114 8.27 3.75 21.03
C ILE A 114 9.29 3.47 22.14
N PRO A 115 10.44 4.17 22.20
CA PRO A 115 11.42 4.02 23.29
C PRO A 115 10.86 4.01 24.72
N SER A 116 9.81 4.78 24.97
CA SER A 116 9.15 4.92 26.27
C SER A 116 8.33 3.69 26.67
N GLY A 117 8.18 2.69 25.79
CA GLY A 117 7.40 1.47 26.05
C GLY A 117 5.97 1.52 25.52
N GLY A 118 5.61 2.51 24.70
CA GLY A 118 4.31 2.60 24.03
C GLY A 118 4.27 1.83 22.70
N ARG A 119 3.05 1.47 22.26
CA ARG A 119 2.80 0.88 20.94
C ARG A 119 1.84 1.75 20.14
N MET A 120 2.16 1.99 18.87
CA MET A 120 1.29 2.69 17.92
C MET A 120 0.89 1.76 16.77
N TYR A 121 -0.41 1.57 16.59
CA TYR A 121 -0.98 0.79 15.49
C TYR A 121 -2.47 1.05 15.33
N SER A 122 -2.99 0.73 14.15
CA SER A 122 -4.43 0.59 13.95
C SER A 122 -4.80 -0.86 14.24
N ILE A 123 -5.61 -1.10 15.29
CA ILE A 123 -6.06 -2.47 15.62
C ILE A 123 -6.82 -3.11 14.45
N GLN A 124 -7.64 -2.33 13.75
CA GLN A 124 -8.38 -2.79 12.57
C GLN A 124 -7.43 -3.09 11.42
N GLY A 125 -6.46 -2.21 11.16
CA GLY A 125 -5.46 -2.42 10.11
C GLY A 125 -4.61 -3.67 10.35
N LEU A 126 -4.19 -3.88 11.59
CA LEU A 126 -3.49 -5.10 12.01
C LEU A 126 -4.37 -6.33 11.77
N HIS A 127 -5.60 -6.34 12.29
CA HIS A 127 -6.51 -7.47 12.13
C HIS A 127 -6.78 -7.80 10.65
N ASN A 128 -7.04 -6.79 9.82
CA ASN A 128 -7.24 -6.97 8.38
C ASN A 128 -6.00 -7.57 7.72
N TYR A 129 -4.81 -7.03 8.02
CA TYR A 129 -3.56 -7.58 7.49
C TYR A 129 -3.37 -9.04 7.89
N LEU A 130 -3.58 -9.37 9.17
CA LEU A 130 -3.46 -10.74 9.67
C LEU A 130 -4.44 -11.68 8.97
N SER A 131 -5.70 -11.25 8.79
CA SER A 131 -6.75 -12.02 8.12
C SER A 131 -6.44 -12.24 6.63
N ASP A 132 -5.97 -11.21 5.94
CA ASP A 132 -5.64 -11.26 4.51
C ASP A 132 -4.35 -12.05 4.23
N ASN A 133 -3.48 -12.24 5.23
CA ASN A 133 -2.16 -12.87 5.10
C ASN A 133 -1.98 -14.15 5.94
N THR A 134 -3.05 -14.90 6.20
CA THR A 134 -3.06 -16.05 7.11
C THR A 134 -2.18 -17.24 6.72
N MET A 135 -1.81 -17.42 5.44
CA MET A 135 -1.06 -18.63 5.01
C MET A 135 -0.03 -18.44 3.87
N LEU A 136 0.11 -17.24 3.32
CA LEU A 136 1.00 -17.03 2.17
C LEU A 136 2.39 -16.58 2.62
N LEU A 137 3.40 -17.43 2.38
CA LEU A 137 4.83 -17.07 2.38
C LEU A 137 5.21 -16.37 1.07
N HIS A 138 4.42 -15.37 0.65
CA HIS A 138 4.83 -14.56 -0.48
C HIS A 138 5.96 -13.64 0.00
N LYS A 139 7.18 -13.96 -0.45
CA LYS A 139 8.37 -13.16 -0.16
C LYS A 139 8.37 -11.95 -1.09
N LYS A 140 8.53 -10.76 -0.52
CA LYS A 140 8.83 -9.53 -1.28
C LYS A 140 10.33 -9.38 -1.37
N ILE A 141 10.84 -9.35 -2.60
CA ILE A 141 12.26 -9.08 -2.84
C ILE A 141 12.46 -7.58 -2.69
N ILE A 142 13.34 -7.20 -1.77
CA ILE A 142 13.69 -5.82 -1.48
C ILE A 142 15.13 -5.57 -1.90
N THR A 143 15.31 -4.66 -2.86
CA THR A 143 16.62 -4.21 -3.31
C THR A 143 16.98 -2.86 -2.72
N LYS A 144 18.24 -2.45 -2.89
CA LYS A 144 18.72 -1.12 -2.49
C LYS A 144 17.94 0.00 -3.20
N GLU A 145 17.56 -0.20 -4.45
CA GLU A 145 16.78 0.76 -5.24
C GLU A 145 15.39 0.98 -4.65
N ASN A 146 14.75 -0.07 -4.12
CA ASN A 146 13.47 0.07 -3.44
C ASN A 146 13.61 0.95 -2.18
N LEU A 147 14.69 0.81 -1.43
CA LEU A 147 14.91 1.59 -0.20
C LEU A 147 15.29 3.04 -0.51
N ILE A 148 15.99 3.29 -1.62
CA ILE A 148 16.23 4.64 -2.13
C ILE A 148 14.91 5.29 -2.56
N GLU A 149 14.02 4.57 -3.24
CA GLU A 149 12.68 5.08 -3.59
C GLU A 149 11.89 5.45 -2.32
N VAL A 150 11.91 4.61 -1.28
CA VAL A 150 11.24 4.93 0.00
C VAL A 150 11.80 6.22 0.62
N ARG A 151 13.13 6.40 0.62
CA ARG A 151 13.77 7.64 1.08
C ARG A 151 13.27 8.87 0.30
N GLU A 152 13.29 8.80 -1.02
CA GLU A 152 12.86 9.89 -1.89
C GLU A 152 11.38 10.23 -1.67
N LEU A 153 10.53 9.22 -1.49
CA LEU A 153 9.12 9.41 -1.16
C LEU A 153 8.94 10.06 0.20
N THR A 154 9.74 9.68 1.21
CA THR A 154 9.66 10.32 2.54
C THR A 154 9.97 11.81 2.43
N TYR A 155 11.07 12.19 1.79
CA TYR A 155 11.40 13.60 1.60
C TYR A 155 10.35 14.36 0.78
N LEU A 156 9.76 13.70 -0.23
CA LEU A 156 8.68 14.29 -1.03
C LEU A 156 7.44 14.58 -0.17
N ILE A 157 7.04 13.64 0.68
CA ILE A 157 5.90 13.78 1.59
C ILE A 157 6.16 14.85 2.64
N GLU A 158 7.33 14.83 3.29
CA GLU A 158 7.75 15.83 4.28
C GLU A 158 7.70 17.24 3.70
N ASN A 159 8.38 17.46 2.57
CA ASN A 159 8.42 18.74 1.90
C ASN A 159 7.01 19.21 1.47
N PHE A 160 6.16 18.29 1.02
CA PHE A 160 4.76 18.62 0.70
C PHE A 160 4.00 19.04 1.96
N ILE A 161 4.13 18.31 3.07
CA ILE A 161 3.44 18.59 4.33
C ILE A 161 3.90 19.92 4.91
N GLU A 162 5.20 20.21 4.89
CA GLU A 162 5.76 21.43 5.47
C GLU A 162 5.38 22.69 4.68
N ILE A 163 5.40 22.61 3.35
CA ILE A 163 5.34 23.81 2.49
C ILE A 163 3.98 23.96 1.81
N ARG A 164 3.27 22.86 1.53
CA ARG A 164 2.19 22.83 0.52
C ARG A 164 0.86 22.32 1.04
N LYS A 165 0.78 21.68 2.21
CA LYS A 165 -0.46 21.05 2.70
C LYS A 165 -1.64 22.01 2.80
N ASP A 166 -1.41 23.25 3.22
CA ASP A 166 -2.49 24.21 3.46
C ASP A 166 -3.03 24.77 2.13
N ILE A 167 -2.17 24.87 1.12
CA ILE A 167 -2.52 25.30 -0.25
C ILE A 167 -3.31 24.17 -0.96
N TYR A 168 -2.85 22.93 -0.82
CA TYR A 168 -3.42 21.77 -1.49
C TYR A 168 -4.01 20.78 -0.49
N SER A 169 -4.90 21.26 0.37
CA SER A 169 -5.47 20.50 1.50
C SER A 169 -6.21 19.23 1.09
N TYR A 170 -6.79 19.19 -0.12
CA TYR A 170 -7.43 18.00 -0.65
C TYR A 170 -6.42 16.89 -1.00
N ILE A 171 -5.19 17.21 -1.42
CA ILE A 171 -4.12 16.23 -1.62
C ILE A 171 -3.65 15.69 -0.28
N TYR A 172 -3.48 16.56 0.73
CA TYR A 172 -3.15 16.14 2.09
C TYR A 172 -4.24 15.22 2.68
N LYS A 173 -5.51 15.57 2.48
CA LYS A 173 -6.65 14.71 2.84
C LYS A 173 -6.56 13.35 2.12
N SER A 174 -6.28 13.33 0.83
CA SER A 174 -6.14 12.08 0.06
C SER A 174 -4.99 11.20 0.56
N LEU A 175 -3.89 11.77 1.07
CA LEU A 175 -2.84 11.00 1.75
C LEU A 175 -3.35 10.34 3.03
N ALA A 176 -4.07 11.09 3.87
CA ALA A 176 -4.65 10.57 5.11
C ALA A 176 -5.70 9.47 4.82
N ASP A 177 -6.55 9.67 3.82
CA ASP A 177 -7.52 8.67 3.37
C ASP A 177 -6.83 7.41 2.82
N PHE A 178 -5.76 7.58 2.03
CA PHE A 178 -4.97 6.47 1.51
C PHE A 178 -4.36 5.64 2.64
N ARG A 179 -3.77 6.29 3.66
CA ARG A 179 -3.27 5.61 4.87
C ARG A 179 -4.38 4.85 5.58
N SER A 180 -5.61 5.37 5.54
CA SER A 180 -6.77 4.76 6.19
C SER A 180 -7.34 3.56 5.43
N LEU A 181 -6.97 3.34 4.16
CA LEU A 181 -7.39 2.16 3.40
C LEU A 181 -6.99 0.85 4.08
N LYS A 182 -5.91 0.82 4.88
CA LYS A 182 -5.52 -0.37 5.65
C LYS A 182 -6.60 -0.84 6.63
N GLN A 183 -7.52 0.03 7.01
CA GLN A 183 -8.65 -0.29 7.89
C GLN A 183 -9.80 -1.00 7.16
N ILE A 184 -9.73 -1.12 5.84
CA ILE A 184 -10.69 -1.87 5.03
C ILE A 184 -10.06 -3.22 4.63
N PRO A 185 -10.75 -4.36 4.83
CA PRO A 185 -10.23 -5.65 4.36
C PRO A 185 -9.93 -5.63 2.86
N ARG A 186 -8.76 -6.12 2.43
CA ARG A 186 -8.29 -5.97 1.05
C ARG A 186 -9.22 -6.60 0.04
N LYS A 187 -9.90 -7.70 0.40
CA LYS A 187 -10.84 -8.42 -0.46
C LYS A 187 -12.26 -7.87 -0.43
N SER A 188 -12.52 -6.81 0.33
CA SER A 188 -13.84 -6.17 0.41
C SER A 188 -14.13 -5.36 -0.85
N SER A 189 -15.37 -5.44 -1.36
CA SER A 189 -15.84 -4.56 -2.44
C SER A 189 -15.82 -3.08 -2.03
N PHE A 190 -15.95 -2.77 -0.73
CA PHE A 190 -15.85 -1.40 -0.23
C PHE A 190 -14.48 -0.77 -0.45
N MET A 191 -13.43 -1.57 -0.67
CA MET A 191 -12.11 -1.05 -1.06
C MET A 191 -12.18 -0.27 -2.38
N ILE A 192 -12.98 -0.73 -3.33
CA ILE A 192 -13.18 -0.08 -4.63
C ILE A 192 -13.85 1.28 -4.45
N VAL A 193 -14.91 1.34 -3.63
CA VAL A 193 -15.62 2.58 -3.32
C VAL A 193 -14.69 3.59 -2.63
N ALA A 194 -13.88 3.13 -1.68
CA ALA A 194 -12.92 3.96 -0.97
C ALA A 194 -11.84 4.52 -1.90
N ILE A 195 -11.25 3.68 -2.78
CA ILE A 195 -10.26 4.12 -3.76
C ILE A 195 -10.84 5.17 -4.70
N PHE A 196 -12.04 4.93 -5.25
CA PHE A 196 -12.69 5.93 -6.11
C PHE A 196 -13.00 7.24 -5.37
N SER A 197 -13.39 7.18 -4.10
CA SER A 197 -13.60 8.40 -3.30
C SER A 197 -12.34 9.25 -3.19
N ILE A 198 -11.16 8.61 -3.11
CA ILE A 198 -9.87 9.32 -3.09
C ILE A 198 -9.54 9.87 -4.48
N LEU A 199 -9.72 9.08 -5.54
CA LEU A 199 -9.51 9.54 -6.92
C LEU A 199 -10.42 10.73 -7.29
N GLU A 200 -11.69 10.68 -6.91
CA GLU A 200 -12.65 11.78 -7.07
C GLU A 200 -12.20 13.02 -6.28
N THR A 201 -11.74 12.82 -5.04
CA THR A 201 -11.17 13.91 -4.23
C THR A 201 -9.99 14.60 -4.92
N LEU A 202 -9.14 13.85 -5.63
CA LEU A 202 -8.00 14.41 -6.36
C LEU A 202 -8.40 15.06 -7.69
N LEU A 203 -9.24 14.40 -8.48
CA LEU A 203 -9.36 14.70 -9.92
C LEU A 203 -10.69 15.32 -10.34
N VAL A 204 -11.74 15.18 -9.55
CA VAL A 204 -13.11 15.53 -9.97
C VAL A 204 -13.52 16.86 -9.33
N HIS A 205 -14.09 17.79 -10.10
CA HIS A 205 -14.76 18.96 -9.54
C HIS A 205 -16.25 18.67 -9.31
N ASN A 206 -16.90 19.50 -8.50
CA ASN A 206 -18.32 19.36 -8.21
C ASN A 206 -19.14 19.50 -9.52
N PRO A 207 -19.86 18.44 -9.96
CA PRO A 207 -20.63 18.45 -11.21
C PRO A 207 -21.78 19.46 -11.21
N GLN A 208 -22.14 20.08 -10.08
CA GLN A 208 -23.12 21.17 -10.04
C GLN A 208 -22.69 22.43 -10.84
N LYS A 209 -21.44 22.50 -11.34
CA LYS A 209 -20.91 23.63 -12.11
C LYS A 209 -20.55 23.30 -13.57
N GLY A 210 -20.82 22.09 -14.08
CA GLY A 210 -20.49 21.73 -15.46
C GLY A 210 -21.21 20.49 -16.00
N ASP A 211 -21.23 20.34 -17.33
CA ASP A 211 -22.01 19.32 -18.05
C ASP A 211 -21.36 17.91 -18.09
N SER A 212 -20.17 17.72 -17.49
CA SER A 212 -19.43 16.46 -17.59
C SER A 212 -19.67 15.52 -16.40
N SER A 213 -20.07 14.27 -16.70
CA SER A 213 -20.27 13.24 -15.68
C SER A 213 -18.95 12.90 -14.97
N ILE A 214 -19.04 12.43 -13.71
CA ILE A 214 -17.86 11.99 -12.93
C ILE A 214 -17.05 10.94 -13.69
N THR A 215 -17.74 9.98 -14.33
CA THR A 215 -17.10 8.96 -15.16
C THR A 215 -16.30 9.57 -16.30
N HIS A 216 -16.85 10.56 -17.01
CA HIS A 216 -16.15 11.25 -18.09
C HIS A 216 -14.91 11.99 -17.57
N GLN A 217 -15.04 12.73 -16.47
CA GLN A 217 -13.92 13.43 -15.86
C GLN A 217 -12.79 12.48 -15.46
N LEU A 218 -13.12 11.36 -14.79
CA LEU A 218 -12.12 10.37 -14.39
C LEU A 218 -11.43 9.72 -15.58
N LYS A 219 -12.18 9.29 -16.61
CA LYS A 219 -11.60 8.69 -17.83
C LYS A 219 -10.58 9.62 -18.47
N THR A 220 -11.00 10.86 -18.76
CA THR A 220 -10.15 11.84 -19.44
C THR A 220 -8.93 12.20 -18.62
N LYS A 221 -9.11 12.54 -17.33
CA LYS A 221 -8.01 13.01 -16.47
C LYS A 221 -7.03 11.89 -16.14
N LEU A 222 -7.51 10.67 -15.86
CA LEU A 222 -6.63 9.53 -15.63
C LEU A 222 -5.86 9.14 -16.89
N ASN A 223 -6.47 9.23 -18.08
CA ASN A 223 -5.77 8.99 -19.34
C ASN A 223 -4.67 10.03 -19.60
N LEU A 224 -4.92 11.32 -19.32
CA LEU A 224 -3.91 12.38 -19.39
C LEU A 224 -2.76 12.14 -18.41
N LEU A 225 -3.07 11.79 -17.15
CA LEU A 225 -2.06 11.44 -16.15
C LEU A 225 -1.26 10.21 -16.57
N ASN A 226 -1.91 9.18 -17.11
CA ASN A 226 -1.23 7.98 -17.59
C ASN A 226 -0.20 8.30 -18.68
N ASN A 227 -0.48 9.28 -19.54
CA ASN A 227 0.47 9.73 -20.56
C ASN A 227 1.66 10.54 -19.99
N ARG A 228 1.55 11.03 -18.76
CA ARG A 228 2.56 11.85 -18.09
C ARG A 228 3.39 11.08 -17.05
N PHE A 229 2.93 9.90 -16.62
CA PHE A 229 3.72 9.06 -15.72
C PHE A 229 5.04 8.65 -16.36
N ASP A 230 6.10 8.57 -15.55
CA ASP A 230 7.43 8.09 -15.96
C ASP A 230 7.35 6.71 -16.64
N GLU A 231 6.40 5.90 -16.21
CA GLU A 231 6.05 4.60 -16.76
C GLU A 231 4.53 4.55 -16.92
N LYS A 232 4.07 4.44 -18.17
CA LYS A 232 2.64 4.27 -18.49
C LYS A 232 2.12 2.98 -17.88
N ILE A 233 0.91 3.04 -17.35
CA ILE A 233 0.20 1.89 -16.80
C ILE A 233 -0.23 0.99 -17.95
N ASP A 234 0.30 -0.23 -17.97
CA ASP A 234 -0.23 -1.30 -18.81
C ASP A 234 -1.27 -2.11 -18.03
N PHE A 235 -2.55 -1.79 -18.25
CA PHE A 235 -3.67 -2.48 -17.61
C PHE A 235 -3.73 -3.97 -17.99
N ARG A 236 -3.11 -4.38 -19.10
CA ARG A 236 -3.10 -5.78 -19.56
C ARG A 236 -2.29 -6.68 -18.62
N LEU A 237 -1.36 -6.12 -17.84
CA LEU A 237 -0.68 -6.87 -16.77
C LEU A 237 -1.65 -7.33 -15.66
N PHE A 238 -2.81 -6.67 -15.53
CA PHE A 238 -3.82 -6.97 -14.52
C PHE A 238 -4.98 -7.78 -15.09
N PHE A 239 -5.44 -7.42 -16.29
CA PHE A 239 -6.67 -7.97 -16.88
C PHE A 239 -6.45 -8.79 -18.15
N GLY A 240 -5.25 -8.77 -18.75
CA GLY A 240 -5.04 -9.27 -20.10
C GLY A 240 -5.98 -8.59 -21.11
N GLY A 241 -6.51 -9.36 -22.05
CA GLY A 241 -7.48 -8.90 -23.02
C GLY A 241 -6.88 -8.41 -24.35
N PRO A 242 -7.74 -8.12 -25.35
CA PRO A 242 -7.30 -7.71 -26.68
C PRO A 242 -6.73 -6.29 -26.69
N ASP A 243 -5.87 -6.01 -27.67
CA ASP A 243 -5.27 -4.68 -27.89
C ASP A 243 -6.29 -3.58 -28.23
N SER A 244 -7.53 -3.96 -28.56
CA SER A 244 -8.63 -3.02 -28.78
C SER A 244 -9.15 -2.39 -27.49
N ASN A 245 -8.88 -2.97 -26.32
CA ASN A 245 -9.25 -2.35 -25.05
C ASN A 245 -8.39 -1.10 -24.82
N THR A 246 -9.03 0.01 -24.45
CA THR A 246 -8.33 1.26 -24.13
C THR A 246 -8.30 1.48 -22.62
N PHE A 247 -7.35 2.28 -22.14
CA PHE A 247 -7.28 2.66 -20.73
C PHE A 247 -8.59 3.31 -20.27
N GLU A 248 -9.18 4.18 -21.09
CA GLU A 248 -10.46 4.83 -20.81
C GLU A 248 -11.62 3.84 -20.68
N LEU A 249 -11.67 2.79 -21.53
CA LEU A 249 -12.67 1.73 -21.42
C LEU A 249 -12.53 1.00 -20.08
N ILE A 250 -11.30 0.69 -19.66
CA ILE A 250 -11.05 0.03 -18.38
C ILE A 250 -11.51 0.90 -17.21
N ILE A 251 -11.20 2.20 -17.21
CA ILE A 251 -11.68 3.14 -16.19
C ILE A 251 -13.22 3.21 -16.18
N GLU A 252 -13.87 3.23 -17.35
CA GLU A 252 -15.33 3.20 -17.45
C GLU A 252 -15.93 1.95 -16.77
N LYS A 253 -15.38 0.77 -17.07
CA LYS A 253 -15.84 -0.49 -16.47
C LYS A 253 -15.61 -0.54 -14.97
N LEU A 254 -14.46 -0.07 -14.48
CA LEU A 254 -14.18 -0.01 -13.05
C LEU A 254 -15.13 0.96 -12.33
N TYR A 255 -15.45 2.09 -12.94
CA TYR A 255 -16.40 3.04 -12.36
C TYR A 255 -17.84 2.49 -12.37
N SER A 256 -18.25 1.80 -13.45
CA SER A 256 -19.52 1.06 -13.47
C SER A 256 -19.56 0.04 -12.33
N TYR A 257 -18.48 -0.70 -12.11
CA TYR A 257 -18.41 -1.67 -11.01
C TYR A 257 -18.55 -1.00 -9.63
N ARG A 258 -17.89 0.15 -9.41
CA ARG A 258 -18.08 0.97 -8.21
C ARG A 258 -19.53 1.41 -8.04
N SER A 259 -20.20 1.77 -9.13
CA SER A 259 -21.61 2.17 -9.13
C SER A 259 -22.50 1.04 -8.65
N ASP A 260 -22.32 -0.17 -9.19
CA ASP A 260 -23.08 -1.36 -8.78
C ASP A 260 -22.94 -1.59 -7.27
N ILE A 261 -21.70 -1.55 -6.74
CA ILE A 261 -21.44 -1.74 -5.31
C ILE A 261 -22.16 -0.69 -4.46
N ALA A 262 -22.12 0.58 -4.88
CA ALA A 262 -22.71 1.68 -4.13
C ALA A 262 -24.25 1.62 -4.10
N HIS A 263 -24.87 1.07 -5.14
CA HIS A 263 -26.32 0.91 -5.25
C HIS A 263 -26.84 -0.45 -4.78
N GLY A 264 -25.94 -1.40 -4.46
CA GLY A 264 -26.30 -2.76 -4.06
C GLY A 264 -26.72 -3.65 -5.23
N ASP A 265 -26.32 -3.29 -6.45
CA ASP A 265 -26.60 -4.04 -7.67
C ASP A 265 -25.64 -5.22 -7.87
N PHE A 266 -25.98 -6.08 -8.83
CA PHE A 266 -25.17 -7.24 -9.19
C PHE A 266 -24.23 -6.92 -10.36
N SER A 267 -22.94 -7.17 -10.14
CA SER A 267 -21.90 -7.00 -11.15
C SER A 267 -21.63 -8.29 -11.92
N ASN A 268 -21.53 -8.20 -13.24
CA ASN A 268 -21.34 -9.37 -14.10
C ASN A 268 -20.05 -9.27 -14.94
N PHE A 269 -19.02 -9.97 -14.46
CA PHE A 269 -17.71 -10.08 -15.10
C PHE A 269 -17.68 -10.97 -16.34
N ASN A 270 -18.78 -11.64 -16.68
CA ASN A 270 -18.88 -12.44 -17.91
C ASN A 270 -19.53 -11.67 -19.06
N LYS A 271 -20.02 -10.46 -18.80
CA LYS A 271 -20.71 -9.62 -19.80
C LYS A 271 -20.25 -8.17 -19.70
N GLU A 272 -20.97 -7.35 -18.94
CA GLU A 272 -20.81 -5.90 -18.89
C GLU A 272 -19.41 -5.50 -18.42
N LEU A 273 -18.84 -6.27 -17.50
CA LEU A 273 -17.52 -6.05 -16.91
C LEU A 273 -16.46 -7.03 -17.42
N SER A 274 -16.69 -7.71 -18.54
CA SER A 274 -15.75 -8.72 -19.09
C SER A 274 -14.32 -8.21 -19.35
N ALA A 275 -14.14 -6.90 -19.51
CA ALA A 275 -12.82 -6.30 -19.67
C ALA A 275 -12.01 -6.22 -18.36
N ILE A 276 -12.66 -6.34 -17.19
CA ILE A 276 -12.00 -6.37 -15.88
C ILE A 276 -12.20 -7.77 -15.29
N VAL A 277 -11.12 -8.56 -15.19
CA VAL A 277 -11.13 -10.02 -14.92
C VAL A 277 -11.41 -10.34 -13.44
N GLY A 278 -12.48 -9.79 -12.89
CA GLY A 278 -12.96 -10.02 -11.53
C GLY A 278 -12.52 -8.99 -10.49
N LYS A 279 -13.10 -9.14 -9.30
CA LYS A 279 -12.97 -8.21 -8.17
C LYS A 279 -11.52 -8.02 -7.70
N GLU A 280 -10.78 -9.11 -7.48
CA GLU A 280 -9.44 -9.03 -6.86
C GLU A 280 -8.46 -8.28 -7.77
N ARG A 281 -8.46 -8.60 -9.08
CA ARG A 281 -7.66 -7.88 -10.07
C ARG A 281 -8.06 -6.42 -10.21
N ALA A 282 -9.37 -6.12 -10.10
CA ALA A 282 -9.85 -4.74 -10.12
C ALA A 282 -9.31 -3.93 -8.92
N ILE A 283 -9.31 -4.53 -7.72
CA ILE A 283 -8.75 -3.90 -6.51
C ILE A 283 -7.25 -3.68 -6.66
N ASP A 284 -6.49 -4.69 -7.10
CA ASP A 284 -5.04 -4.57 -7.25
C ASP A 284 -4.65 -3.48 -8.28
N PHE A 285 -5.36 -3.44 -9.41
CA PHE A 285 -5.17 -2.39 -10.43
C PHE A 285 -5.51 -1.01 -9.88
N LEU A 286 -6.66 -0.85 -9.24
CA LEU A 286 -7.10 0.44 -8.69
C LEU A 286 -6.16 0.93 -7.59
N TYR A 287 -5.66 0.03 -6.74
CA TYR A 287 -4.69 0.37 -5.71
C TYR A 287 -3.36 0.85 -6.31
N PHE A 288 -2.86 0.14 -7.33
CA PHE A 288 -1.68 0.55 -8.09
C PHE A 288 -1.86 1.91 -8.78
N LEU A 289 -2.99 2.11 -9.46
CA LEU A 289 -3.35 3.38 -10.09
C LEU A 289 -3.40 4.52 -9.07
N LEU A 290 -4.04 4.30 -7.93
CA LEU A 290 -4.15 5.31 -6.87
C LEU A 290 -2.77 5.72 -6.35
N LYS A 291 -1.86 4.77 -6.12
CA LYS A 291 -0.47 5.06 -5.71
C LYS A 291 0.24 5.97 -6.71
N LYS A 292 0.16 5.64 -8.01
CA LYS A 292 0.75 6.46 -9.08
C LYS A 292 0.15 7.87 -9.12
N VAL A 293 -1.17 8.00 -8.97
CA VAL A 293 -1.87 9.30 -8.93
C VAL A 293 -1.47 10.13 -7.71
N ILE A 294 -1.40 9.52 -6.52
CA ILE A 294 -0.97 10.20 -5.29
C ILE A 294 0.47 10.70 -5.40
N ILE A 295 1.40 9.83 -5.84
CA ILE A 295 2.80 10.23 -6.02
C ILE A 295 2.91 11.39 -7.02
N HIS A 296 2.15 11.33 -8.12
CA HIS A 296 2.13 12.42 -9.08
C HIS A 296 1.53 13.70 -8.49
N ALA A 297 0.50 13.60 -7.64
CA ALA A 297 -0.09 14.74 -6.95
C ALA A 297 0.88 15.42 -5.97
N LEU A 298 1.77 14.66 -5.35
CA LEU A 298 2.83 15.22 -4.50
C LEU A 298 3.92 15.92 -5.33
N LYS A 299 4.30 15.34 -6.48
CA LYS A 299 5.29 15.91 -7.40
C LYS A 299 4.78 17.19 -8.08
N GLU A 300 3.56 17.16 -8.62
CA GLU A 300 2.96 18.23 -9.42
C GLU A 300 1.57 18.67 -8.89
N PRO A 301 1.48 19.23 -7.66
CA PRO A 301 0.18 19.53 -7.04
C PRO A 301 -0.63 20.60 -7.79
N GLN A 302 0.03 21.56 -8.44
CA GLN A 302 -0.63 22.56 -9.26
C GLN A 302 -1.31 21.92 -10.47
N LEU A 303 -0.66 20.97 -11.14
CA LEU A 303 -1.29 20.26 -12.27
C LEU A 303 -2.55 19.51 -11.83
N ILE A 304 -2.54 18.88 -10.66
CA ILE A 304 -3.75 18.24 -10.11
C ILE A 304 -4.84 19.27 -9.83
N SER A 305 -4.49 20.45 -9.32
CA SER A 305 -5.44 21.55 -9.11
C SER A 305 -6.07 22.00 -10.43
N ASP A 306 -5.24 22.20 -11.45
CA ASP A 306 -5.67 22.63 -12.78
C ASP A 306 -6.57 21.57 -13.42
N LEU A 307 -6.16 20.29 -13.37
CA LEU A 307 -6.96 19.16 -13.84
C LEU A 307 -8.30 19.07 -13.11
N LYS A 308 -8.34 19.37 -11.81
CA LYS A 308 -9.60 19.34 -11.06
C LYS A 308 -10.56 20.39 -11.60
N ILE A 309 -10.09 21.59 -11.91
CA ILE A 309 -10.89 22.74 -12.36
C ILE A 309 -11.38 22.58 -13.82
N CYS A 310 -10.60 21.92 -14.68
CA CYS A 310 -11.01 21.53 -16.04
C CYS A 310 -12.14 20.50 -16.04
#